data_AF-A0AAF3ERW8-F1
#
_entry.id   AF-A0AAF3ERW8-F1
#
_cell.length_a   1.000
_cell.length_b   1.000
_cell.length_c   1.000
_cell.angle_alpha   90.00
_cell.angle_beta   90.00
_cell.angle_gamma   90.00
#
_symmetry.space_group_name_H-M   'P 1'
#
loop_
_entity.id
_entity.type
_entity.pdbx_description
1 polymer ?
#
loop_
_entity_poly.entity_id
_entity_poly.type
_entity_poly.pdbx_seq_one_letter_code
_entity_poly.pdbx_strand_id
1 'polypeptide(L)'
;MKRLGEHKYSAVDTSWLDELCMKKFWDKCVTFCPMWVAPNLITLVGLIINLCTVLILSAYCYTASESAPSWVYFQAALGLFLYQTLDAIDGKQARRTGSSSPLGELFDHGCDSVSQVFVTLNVCYAMTLGAVPNGVFLISIISVIMFFAAHWSTYCTGQLRFSKFDVTEAQWMVISVLLFTAIFGAPMWSAEIIFGFQLRYIVVSVSLIISIIQIGGYLKTILSGGVGKNGSTVAGTSVLFPLFPLLMIILPFAMIYGKSNSSVYDDHITLFVLCFGAVGSKTTNRLVIAHMSKSELPLWDWIYLAPLALMLNQYYNYPFNEYHLLIGCTVYAYISLLIFCTYAMTRCDRRRGRT
;
A
#
# COMPACT_ATOMS: atom_id res chain seq x y z
N MET A 1 15.52 8.03 14.96
CA MET A 1 14.43 8.07 15.98
C MET A 1 14.53 9.16 17.07
N LYS A 2 15.69 9.66 17.54
CA LYS A 2 15.72 10.64 18.69
C LYS A 2 14.80 11.87 18.48
N ARG A 3 14.71 12.36 17.24
CA ARG A 3 13.90 13.52 16.83
C ARG A 3 12.44 13.23 16.49
N LEU A 4 11.97 11.98 16.59
CA LEU A 4 10.60 11.61 16.18
C LEU A 4 9.53 12.34 17.01
N GLY A 5 9.80 12.65 18.29
CA GLY A 5 8.89 13.43 19.14
C GLY A 5 8.81 14.92 18.78
N GLU A 6 9.77 15.42 17.98
CA GLU A 6 9.79 16.81 17.50
C GLU A 6 9.03 16.98 16.17
N HIS A 7 8.55 15.87 15.59
CA HIS A 7 7.85 15.88 14.31
C HIS A 7 6.54 16.64 14.42
N LYS A 8 6.24 17.44 13.38
CA LYS A 8 4.96 18.12 13.22
C LYS A 8 4.41 17.73 11.86
N TYR A 9 3.19 17.19 11.86
CA TYR A 9 2.48 16.84 10.65
C TYR A 9 2.39 18.05 9.71
N SER A 10 2.72 17.83 8.44
CA SER A 10 2.65 18.83 7.39
C SER A 10 2.21 18.15 6.10
N ALA A 11 0.99 18.48 5.66
CA ALA A 11 0.45 17.99 4.41
C ALA A 11 -0.24 19.11 3.63
N VAL A 12 -0.19 19.01 2.31
CA VAL A 12 -0.97 19.83 1.38
C VAL A 12 -1.83 18.89 0.56
N ASP A 13 -3.13 19.14 0.56
CA ASP A 13 -4.10 18.29 -0.11
C ASP A 13 -4.97 19.09 -1.05
N THR A 14 -4.89 18.71 -2.33
CA THR A 14 -5.62 19.32 -3.46
C THR A 14 -6.42 18.26 -4.24
N SER A 15 -6.73 17.13 -3.60
CA SER A 15 -7.45 16.02 -4.21
C SER A 15 -8.87 16.44 -4.57
N TRP A 16 -9.33 16.05 -5.76
CA TRP A 16 -10.59 16.52 -6.32
C TRP A 16 -11.81 16.09 -5.52
N LEU A 17 -11.89 14.81 -5.14
CA LEU A 17 -13.03 14.28 -4.38
C LEU A 17 -13.05 14.84 -2.96
N ASP A 18 -11.88 15.06 -2.37
CA ASP A 18 -11.73 15.68 -1.06
C ASP A 18 -12.31 17.10 -1.03
N GLU A 19 -11.93 17.93 -2.00
CA GLU A 19 -12.44 19.30 -2.14
C GLU A 19 -13.93 19.32 -2.52
N LEU A 20 -14.37 18.40 -3.38
CA LEU A 20 -15.74 18.35 -3.87
C LEU A 20 -16.73 17.97 -2.75
N CYS A 21 -16.49 16.85 -2.06
CA CYS A 21 -17.46 16.32 -1.10
C CYS A 21 -16.88 15.53 0.09
N MET A 22 -15.75 14.82 -0.06
CA MET A 22 -15.32 13.83 0.93
C MET A 22 -14.89 14.47 2.25
N LYS A 23 -14.22 15.64 2.23
CA LYS A 23 -13.89 16.37 3.47
C LYS A 23 -15.12 16.69 4.30
N LYS A 24 -16.18 17.20 3.66
CA LYS A 24 -17.46 17.53 4.31
C LYS A 24 -18.15 16.28 4.85
N PHE A 25 -18.12 15.19 4.09
CA PHE A 25 -18.64 13.89 4.52
C PHE A 25 -17.92 13.42 5.79
N TRP A 26 -16.58 13.37 5.78
CA TRP A 26 -15.79 12.93 6.93
C TRP A 26 -15.89 13.86 8.15
N ASP A 27 -16.01 15.17 7.94
CA ASP A 27 -16.26 16.14 9.02
C ASP A 27 -17.61 15.88 9.71
N LYS A 28 -18.60 15.39 8.98
CA LYS A 28 -19.86 14.93 9.57
C LYS A 28 -19.69 13.56 10.23
N CYS A 29 -19.03 12.61 9.56
CA CYS A 29 -18.82 11.25 10.07
C CYS A 29 -18.12 11.24 11.43
N VAL A 30 -17.07 12.05 11.59
CA VAL A 30 -16.31 12.09 12.85
C VAL A 30 -17.22 12.49 14.02
N THR A 31 -18.26 13.32 13.82
CA THR A 31 -19.17 13.72 14.92
C THR A 31 -19.92 12.56 15.56
N PHE A 32 -20.13 11.47 14.83
CA PHE A 32 -20.73 10.24 15.36
C PHE A 32 -19.75 9.40 16.19
N CYS A 33 -18.45 9.65 16.08
CA CYS A 33 -17.43 8.97 16.87
C CYS A 33 -17.43 9.51 18.31
N PRO A 34 -17.67 8.66 19.34
CA PRO A 34 -17.62 9.08 20.74
C PRO A 34 -16.24 9.61 21.15
N MET A 35 -16.21 10.59 22.05
CA MET A 35 -14.96 11.25 22.49
C MET A 35 -13.97 10.34 23.22
N TRP A 36 -14.42 9.19 23.74
CA TRP A 36 -13.57 8.22 24.43
C TRP A 36 -12.86 7.25 23.46
N VAL A 37 -13.27 7.20 22.19
CA VAL A 37 -12.64 6.34 21.19
C VAL A 37 -11.31 6.94 20.77
N ALA A 38 -10.23 6.18 20.99
CA ALA A 38 -8.88 6.56 20.59
C ALA A 38 -8.72 6.54 19.06
N PRO A 39 -8.06 7.53 18.43
CA PRO A 39 -7.84 7.57 16.98
C PRO A 39 -7.21 6.29 16.41
N ASN A 40 -6.14 5.80 17.02
CA ASN A 40 -5.45 4.59 16.54
C ASN A 40 -6.35 3.34 16.59
N LEU A 41 -7.38 3.31 17.46
CA LEU A 41 -8.35 2.22 17.45
C LEU A 41 -9.24 2.30 16.21
N ILE A 42 -9.59 3.50 15.75
CA ILE A 42 -10.37 3.73 14.53
C ILE A 42 -9.59 3.19 13.32
N THR A 43 -8.33 3.58 13.17
CA THR A 43 -7.42 3.09 12.12
C THR A 43 -7.32 1.56 12.14
N LEU A 44 -7.10 0.97 13.32
CA LEU A 44 -6.97 -0.48 13.48
C LEU A 44 -8.26 -1.22 13.11
N VAL A 45 -9.41 -0.71 13.56
CA VAL A 45 -10.72 -1.30 13.21
C VAL A 45 -10.94 -1.22 11.70
N GLY A 46 -10.61 -0.09 11.06
CA GLY A 46 -10.62 0.03 9.60
C GLY A 46 -9.79 -1.05 8.93
N LEU A 47 -8.51 -1.19 9.34
CA LEU A 47 -7.60 -2.19 8.78
C LEU A 47 -8.14 -3.63 8.94
N ILE A 48 -8.70 -3.96 10.11
CA ILE A 48 -9.29 -5.27 10.37
C ILE A 48 -10.50 -5.53 9.46
N ILE A 49 -11.39 -4.53 9.29
CA ILE A 49 -12.52 -4.63 8.37
C ILE A 49 -12.01 -4.94 6.97
N ASN A 50 -11.05 -4.15 6.46
CA ASN A 50 -10.50 -4.37 5.12
C ASN A 50 -9.89 -5.78 4.98
N LEU A 51 -9.08 -6.20 5.95
CA LEU A 51 -8.48 -7.54 5.99
C LEU A 51 -9.55 -8.63 5.92
N CYS A 52 -10.56 -8.58 6.78
CA CYS A 52 -11.64 -9.58 6.80
C CYS A 52 -12.35 -9.66 5.44
N THR A 53 -12.67 -8.51 4.84
CA THR A 53 -13.37 -8.50 3.56
C THR A 53 -12.53 -9.04 2.40
N VAL A 54 -11.22 -8.76 2.39
CA VAL A 54 -10.28 -9.32 1.40
C VAL A 54 -10.04 -10.81 1.63
N LEU A 55 -9.97 -11.28 2.88
CA LEU A 55 -9.84 -12.71 3.18
C LEU A 55 -11.05 -13.50 2.68
N ILE A 56 -12.27 -12.99 2.90
CA ILE A 56 -13.49 -13.61 2.36
C ILE A 56 -13.41 -13.67 0.83
N LEU A 57 -13.04 -12.57 0.16
CA LEU A 57 -12.92 -12.57 -1.30
C LEU A 57 -11.83 -13.51 -1.81
N SER A 58 -10.67 -13.58 -1.12
CA SER A 58 -9.57 -14.48 -1.46
C SER A 58 -9.92 -15.97 -1.32
N ALA A 59 -10.86 -16.31 -0.44
CA ALA A 59 -11.32 -17.70 -0.30
C ALA A 59 -12.09 -18.19 -1.55
N TYR A 60 -12.64 -17.27 -2.35
CA TYR A 60 -13.30 -17.58 -3.62
C TYR A 60 -12.37 -17.39 -4.82
N CYS A 61 -11.47 -16.41 -4.77
CA CYS A 61 -10.67 -15.95 -5.90
C CYS A 61 -9.15 -16.11 -5.66
N TYR A 62 -8.71 -17.21 -5.07
CA TYR A 62 -7.33 -17.35 -4.57
C TYR A 62 -6.25 -17.19 -5.66
N THR A 63 -6.50 -17.63 -6.90
CA THR A 63 -5.57 -17.43 -8.03
C THR A 63 -5.85 -16.14 -8.81
N ALA A 64 -6.81 -15.34 -8.37
CA ALA A 64 -7.32 -14.17 -9.08
C ALA A 64 -7.80 -14.49 -10.52
N SER A 65 -8.17 -15.74 -10.79
CA SER A 65 -8.70 -16.18 -12.09
C SER A 65 -10.16 -16.64 -11.98
N GLU A 66 -10.60 -16.94 -10.76
CA GLU A 66 -11.94 -17.40 -10.42
C GLU A 66 -12.92 -16.22 -10.28
N SER A 67 -14.20 -16.54 -10.32
CA SER A 67 -15.28 -15.59 -10.02
C SER A 67 -15.93 -15.91 -8.68
N ALA A 68 -16.37 -14.89 -7.95
CA ALA A 68 -17.11 -15.03 -6.69
C ALA A 68 -18.60 -14.65 -6.87
N PRO A 69 -19.48 -15.06 -5.94
CA PRO A 69 -20.85 -14.54 -5.89
C PRO A 69 -20.88 -13.02 -5.68
N SER A 70 -21.90 -12.34 -6.22
CA SER A 70 -22.06 -10.88 -6.18
C SER A 70 -21.90 -10.25 -4.79
N TRP A 71 -22.42 -10.90 -3.74
CA TRP A 71 -22.35 -10.38 -2.38
C TRP A 71 -20.90 -10.31 -1.85
N VAL A 72 -20.00 -11.15 -2.35
CA VAL A 72 -18.59 -11.19 -1.95
C VAL A 72 -17.84 -9.97 -2.50
N TYR A 73 -18.16 -9.53 -3.71
CA TYR A 73 -17.64 -8.27 -4.25
C TYR A 73 -18.27 -7.05 -3.57
N PHE A 74 -19.58 -7.10 -3.30
CA PHE A 74 -20.27 -6.00 -2.61
C PHE A 74 -19.73 -5.78 -1.20
N GLN A 75 -19.51 -6.84 -0.42
CA GLN A 75 -18.94 -6.71 0.92
C GLN A 75 -17.50 -6.18 0.89
N ALA A 76 -16.71 -6.51 -0.14
CA ALA A 76 -15.37 -5.95 -0.32
C ALA A 76 -15.42 -4.44 -0.67
N ALA A 77 -16.36 -4.02 -1.52
CA ALA A 77 -16.60 -2.61 -1.82
C ALA A 77 -16.98 -1.83 -0.55
N LEU A 78 -17.91 -2.38 0.24
CA LEU A 78 -18.34 -1.79 1.50
C LEU A 78 -17.19 -1.76 2.52
N GLY A 79 -16.42 -2.84 2.63
CA GLY A 79 -15.26 -2.95 3.52
C GLY A 79 -14.19 -1.91 3.21
N LEU A 80 -13.85 -1.74 1.94
CA LEU A 80 -12.90 -0.72 1.49
C LEU A 80 -13.42 0.71 1.73
N PHE A 81 -14.71 0.97 1.48
CA PHE A 81 -15.33 2.26 1.79
C PHE A 81 -15.30 2.56 3.29
N LEU A 82 -15.59 1.56 4.14
CA LEU A 82 -15.50 1.69 5.58
C LEU A 82 -14.05 1.92 6.04
N TYR A 83 -13.08 1.19 5.49
CA TYR A 83 -11.65 1.45 5.72
C TYR A 83 -11.30 2.90 5.43
N GLN A 84 -11.55 3.38 4.21
CA GLN A 84 -11.26 4.76 3.81
C GLN A 84 -11.91 5.78 4.75
N THR A 85 -13.16 5.53 5.14
CA THR A 85 -13.88 6.45 6.01
C THR A 85 -13.29 6.48 7.41
N LEU A 86 -12.93 5.33 7.97
CA LEU A 86 -12.36 5.21 9.31
C LEU A 86 -10.94 5.80 9.36
N ASP A 87 -10.15 5.53 8.34
CA ASP A 87 -8.83 6.11 8.09
C ASP A 87 -8.90 7.65 8.07
N ALA A 88 -9.71 8.23 7.18
CA ALA A 88 -9.81 9.69 7.05
C ALA A 88 -10.35 10.44 8.28
N ILE A 89 -11.13 9.77 9.16
CA ILE A 89 -11.65 10.39 10.38
C ILE A 89 -10.71 10.25 11.58
N ASP A 90 -9.68 9.40 11.53
CA ASP A 90 -8.82 9.17 12.70
C ASP A 90 -8.07 10.44 13.12
N GLY A 91 -7.50 11.19 12.17
CA GLY A 91 -6.78 12.42 12.40
C GLY A 91 -7.73 13.56 12.76
N LYS A 92 -8.96 13.51 12.24
CA LYS A 92 -10.04 14.43 12.66
C LYS A 92 -10.41 14.17 14.11
N GLN A 93 -10.52 12.90 14.52
CA GLN A 93 -10.78 12.52 15.90
C GLN A 93 -9.61 12.91 16.81
N ALA A 94 -8.38 12.73 16.36
CA ALA A 94 -7.18 13.12 17.11
C ALA A 94 -7.16 14.63 17.39
N ARG A 95 -7.58 15.45 16.42
CA ARG A 95 -7.74 16.90 16.60
C ARG A 95 -8.87 17.24 17.59
N ARG A 96 -10.03 16.58 17.47
CA ARG A 96 -11.18 16.79 18.37
C ARG A 96 -10.87 16.45 19.83
N THR A 97 -10.13 15.37 20.06
CA THR A 97 -9.78 14.86 21.39
C THR A 97 -8.48 15.45 21.95
N GLY A 98 -7.78 16.28 21.18
CA GLY A 98 -6.47 16.84 21.59
C GLY A 98 -5.37 15.79 21.68
N SER A 99 -5.52 14.64 21.00
CA SER A 99 -4.61 13.49 21.08
C SER A 99 -3.69 13.33 19.86
N SER A 100 -3.62 14.31 18.96
CA SER A 100 -2.70 14.31 17.80
C SER A 100 -1.25 14.09 18.25
N SER A 101 -0.55 13.16 17.59
CA SER A 101 0.83 12.82 17.92
C SER A 101 1.58 12.19 16.75
N PRO A 102 2.92 12.26 16.71
CA PRO A 102 3.74 11.54 15.74
C PRO A 102 3.54 10.02 15.79
N LEU A 103 3.18 9.46 16.96
CA LEU A 103 2.86 8.03 17.08
C LEU A 103 1.60 7.69 16.28
N GLY A 104 0.56 8.53 16.37
CA GLY A 104 -0.69 8.34 15.64
C GLY A 104 -0.46 8.37 14.14
N GLU A 105 0.25 9.38 13.64
CA GLU A 105 0.62 9.50 12.22
C GLU A 105 1.47 8.31 11.73
N LEU A 106 2.42 7.84 12.54
CA LEU A 106 3.21 6.65 12.19
C LEU A 106 2.34 5.38 12.15
N PHE A 107 1.36 5.26 13.05
CA PHE A 107 0.45 4.13 13.11
C PHE A 107 -0.47 4.08 11.89
N ASP A 108 -1.02 5.24 11.53
CA ASP A 108 -1.86 5.48 10.37
C ASP A 108 -1.17 5.06 9.07
N HIS A 109 -0.03 5.69 8.74
CA HIS A 109 0.77 5.32 7.56
C HIS A 109 1.24 3.86 7.58
N GLY A 110 1.48 3.31 8.77
CA GLY A 110 1.78 1.90 8.95
C GLY A 110 0.62 1.00 8.50
N CYS A 111 -0.61 1.34 8.86
CA CYS A 111 -1.82 0.63 8.45
C CYS A 111 -2.09 0.80 6.95
N ASP A 112 -1.95 2.02 6.41
CA ASP A 112 -2.08 2.30 4.98
C ASP A 112 -1.16 1.43 4.13
N SER A 113 0.09 1.28 4.56
CA SER A 113 1.07 0.47 3.83
C SER A 113 0.67 -1.00 3.71
N VAL A 114 -0.09 -1.53 4.67
CA VAL A 114 -0.62 -2.90 4.65
C VAL A 114 -1.93 -2.94 3.86
N SER A 115 -2.81 -1.97 4.10
CA SER A 115 -4.10 -1.84 3.41
C SER A 115 -3.93 -1.72 1.89
N GLN A 116 -2.87 -1.04 1.44
CA GLN A 116 -2.51 -0.94 0.03
C GLN A 116 -2.35 -2.32 -0.65
N VAL A 117 -1.86 -3.34 0.06
CA VAL A 117 -1.77 -4.72 -0.46
C VAL A 117 -3.17 -5.30 -0.67
N PHE A 118 -4.08 -5.06 0.27
CA PHE A 118 -5.47 -5.52 0.21
C PHE A 118 -6.25 -4.85 -0.92
N VAL A 119 -6.06 -3.53 -1.11
CA VAL A 119 -6.64 -2.77 -2.23
C VAL A 119 -6.17 -3.32 -3.57
N THR A 120 -4.88 -3.67 -3.67
CA THR A 120 -4.29 -4.27 -4.87
C THR A 120 -4.94 -5.63 -5.17
N LEU A 121 -5.10 -6.49 -4.16
CA LEU A 121 -5.77 -7.79 -4.30
C LEU A 121 -7.23 -7.66 -4.73
N ASN A 122 -7.98 -6.69 -4.17
CA ASN A 122 -9.35 -6.42 -4.57
C ASN A 122 -9.49 -6.18 -6.08
N VAL A 123 -8.61 -5.37 -6.68
CA VAL A 123 -8.60 -5.13 -8.13
C VAL A 123 -8.29 -6.42 -8.90
N CYS A 124 -7.28 -7.17 -8.44
CA CYS A 124 -6.86 -8.40 -9.09
C CYS A 124 -7.99 -9.43 -9.12
N TYR A 125 -8.70 -9.61 -8.00
CA TYR A 125 -9.84 -10.54 -7.90
C TYR A 125 -11.04 -10.07 -8.71
N ALA A 126 -11.41 -8.79 -8.60
CA ALA A 126 -12.60 -8.25 -9.28
C ALA A 126 -12.48 -8.38 -10.80
N MET A 127 -11.31 -8.06 -11.35
CA MET A 127 -11.05 -8.05 -12.79
C MET A 127 -10.48 -9.37 -13.31
N THR A 128 -10.36 -10.41 -12.46
CA THR A 128 -9.77 -11.71 -12.77
C THR A 128 -8.39 -11.62 -13.45
N LEU A 129 -7.49 -10.81 -12.88
CA LEU A 129 -6.17 -10.52 -13.47
C LEU A 129 -5.19 -11.69 -13.43
N GLY A 130 -5.47 -12.76 -12.69
CA GLY A 130 -4.70 -14.00 -12.74
C GLY A 130 -4.81 -14.70 -14.09
N ALA A 131 -5.93 -14.51 -14.81
CA ALA A 131 -6.09 -15.00 -16.17
C ALA A 131 -5.35 -14.16 -17.24
N VAL A 132 -4.78 -13.02 -16.82
CA VAL A 132 -4.01 -12.13 -17.70
C VAL A 132 -2.52 -12.40 -17.49
N PRO A 133 -1.75 -12.71 -18.54
CA PRO A 133 -0.31 -12.93 -18.41
C PRO A 133 0.37 -11.75 -17.71
N ASN A 134 1.05 -12.01 -16.59
CA ASN A 134 1.72 -11.00 -15.75
C ASN A 134 0.78 -9.89 -15.19
N GLY A 135 -0.54 -10.05 -15.23
CA GLY A 135 -1.50 -9.00 -14.86
C GLY A 135 -1.42 -8.63 -13.38
N VAL A 136 -1.46 -9.62 -12.50
CA VAL A 136 -1.33 -9.43 -11.04
C VAL A 136 0.04 -8.85 -10.69
N PHE A 137 1.10 -9.31 -11.36
CA PHE A 137 2.46 -8.80 -11.19
C PHE A 137 2.56 -7.30 -11.48
N LEU A 138 2.08 -6.88 -12.67
CA LEU A 138 2.15 -5.50 -13.13
C LEU A 138 1.45 -4.56 -12.14
N ILE A 139 0.22 -4.89 -11.76
CA ILE A 139 -0.58 -4.08 -10.83
C ILE A 139 0.08 -4.04 -9.44
N SER A 140 0.60 -5.17 -8.95
CA SER A 140 1.26 -5.23 -7.65
C SER A 140 2.51 -4.36 -7.58
N ILE A 141 3.38 -4.41 -8.60
CA ILE A 141 4.58 -3.57 -8.66
C ILE A 141 4.22 -2.10 -8.72
N ILE A 142 3.31 -1.70 -9.61
CA ILE A 142 2.93 -0.30 -9.77
C ILE A 142 2.35 0.23 -8.46
N SER A 143 1.49 -0.55 -7.81
CA SER A 143 0.87 -0.17 -6.55
C SER A 143 1.93 0.06 -5.45
N VAL A 144 2.94 -0.81 -5.34
CA VAL A 144 4.06 -0.62 -4.40
C VAL A 144 4.91 0.61 -4.76
N ILE A 145 5.25 0.81 -6.04
CA ILE A 145 6.02 1.98 -6.50
C ILE A 145 5.29 3.27 -6.16
N MET A 146 4.00 3.33 -6.46
CA MET A 146 3.16 4.52 -6.22
C MET A 146 3.16 4.92 -4.75
N PHE A 147 2.84 3.96 -3.87
CA PHE A 147 2.78 4.22 -2.44
C PHE A 147 4.17 4.58 -1.85
N PHE A 148 5.22 3.90 -2.30
CA PHE A 148 6.59 4.22 -1.90
C PHE A 148 7.06 5.59 -2.41
N ALA A 149 6.73 5.95 -3.66
CA ALA A 149 7.12 7.20 -4.29
C ALA A 149 6.49 8.43 -3.60
N ALA A 150 5.25 8.32 -3.12
CA ALA A 150 4.61 9.37 -2.33
C ALA A 150 5.41 9.66 -1.04
N HIS A 151 5.82 8.62 -0.34
CA HIS A 151 6.63 8.74 0.88
C HIS A 151 8.09 9.13 0.60
N TRP A 152 8.63 8.74 -0.55
CA TRP A 152 9.95 9.17 -1.00
C TRP A 152 9.96 10.66 -1.29
N SER A 153 8.97 11.15 -2.05
CA SER A 153 8.76 12.58 -2.27
C SER A 153 8.66 13.34 -0.94
N THR A 154 7.96 12.78 0.05
CA THR A 154 7.83 13.35 1.40
C THR A 154 9.15 13.35 2.18
N TYR A 155 9.96 12.29 2.06
CA TYR A 155 11.32 12.23 2.61
C TYR A 155 12.26 13.27 1.99
N CYS A 156 12.06 13.64 0.73
CA CYS A 156 12.82 14.69 0.07
C CYS A 156 12.35 16.10 0.48
N THR A 157 11.04 16.34 0.47
CA THR A 157 10.45 17.68 0.59
C THR A 157 10.11 18.09 2.02
N GLY A 158 9.99 17.14 2.95
CA GLY A 158 9.54 17.41 4.31
C GLY A 158 8.03 17.62 4.45
N GLN A 159 7.24 17.41 3.39
CA GLN A 159 5.79 17.63 3.40
C GLN A 159 5.08 16.61 2.51
N LEU A 160 4.03 15.97 3.03
CA LEU A 160 3.19 15.07 2.25
C LEU A 160 2.29 15.89 1.32
N ARG A 161 2.28 15.56 0.03
CA ARG A 161 1.54 16.33 -0.98
C ARG A 161 0.61 15.41 -1.75
N PHE A 162 -0.69 15.66 -1.59
CA PHE A 162 -1.73 14.96 -2.34
C PHE A 162 -2.07 15.74 -3.61
N SER A 163 -1.94 15.05 -4.73
CA SER A 163 -2.25 15.57 -6.07
C SER A 163 -3.76 15.58 -6.31
N LYS A 164 -4.19 16.15 -7.44
CA LYS A 164 -5.61 16.18 -7.83
C LYS A 164 -6.26 14.80 -7.94
N PHE A 165 -5.48 13.83 -8.40
CA PHE A 165 -5.84 12.42 -8.39
C PHE A 165 -4.84 11.73 -7.46
N ASP A 166 -5.32 11.26 -6.32
CA ASP A 166 -4.48 10.64 -5.30
C ASP A 166 -5.25 9.49 -4.61
N VAL A 167 -4.87 9.15 -3.37
CA VAL A 167 -5.39 7.99 -2.62
C VAL A 167 -6.93 7.92 -2.63
N THR A 168 -7.63 9.04 -2.41
CA THR A 168 -9.11 9.06 -2.37
C THR A 168 -9.73 8.64 -3.71
N GLU A 169 -9.31 9.26 -4.82
CA GLU A 169 -9.81 8.92 -6.16
C GLU A 169 -9.47 7.49 -6.54
N ALA A 170 -8.25 7.04 -6.24
CA ALA A 170 -7.81 5.68 -6.52
C ALA A 170 -8.68 4.66 -5.77
N GLN A 171 -8.94 4.87 -4.48
CA GLN A 171 -9.79 3.97 -3.69
C GLN A 171 -11.25 3.99 -4.18
N TRP A 172 -11.82 5.15 -4.54
CA TRP A 172 -13.16 5.21 -5.14
C TRP A 172 -13.24 4.50 -6.49
N MET A 173 -12.17 4.53 -7.30
CA MET A 173 -12.09 3.75 -8.53
C MET A 173 -12.14 2.25 -8.23
N VAL A 174 -11.41 1.78 -7.22
CA VAL A 174 -11.44 0.36 -6.81
C VAL A 174 -12.80 -0.03 -6.23
N ILE A 175 -13.41 0.81 -5.39
CA ILE A 175 -14.77 0.61 -4.88
C ILE A 175 -15.75 0.49 -6.05
N SER A 176 -15.62 1.35 -7.06
CA SER A 176 -16.46 1.31 -8.25
C SER A 176 -16.27 0.00 -9.01
N VAL A 177 -15.03 -0.43 -9.27
CA VAL A 177 -14.73 -1.72 -9.91
C VAL A 177 -15.39 -2.88 -9.16
N LEU A 178 -15.29 -2.91 -7.82
CA LEU A 178 -15.93 -3.94 -7.00
C LEU A 178 -17.46 -3.89 -7.09
N LEU A 179 -18.08 -2.71 -7.06
CA LEU A 179 -19.53 -2.54 -7.20
C LEU A 179 -20.04 -2.95 -8.59
N PHE A 180 -19.34 -2.56 -9.66
CA PHE A 180 -19.65 -3.00 -11.02
C PHE A 180 -19.55 -4.52 -11.13
N THR A 181 -18.50 -5.12 -10.56
CA THR A 181 -18.32 -6.57 -10.52
C THR A 181 -19.45 -7.26 -9.73
N ALA A 182 -19.91 -6.66 -8.63
CA ALA A 182 -21.03 -7.19 -7.86
C ALA A 182 -22.35 -7.19 -8.66
N ILE A 183 -22.60 -6.13 -9.45
CA ILE A 183 -23.85 -5.96 -10.21
C ILE A 183 -23.86 -6.83 -11.47
N PHE A 184 -22.78 -6.82 -12.25
CA PHE A 184 -22.73 -7.41 -13.59
C PHE A 184 -21.97 -8.75 -13.63
N GLY A 185 -21.30 -9.12 -12.54
CA GLY A 185 -20.47 -10.32 -12.45
C GLY A 185 -19.07 -10.11 -13.04
N ALA A 186 -18.08 -10.84 -12.52
CA ALA A 186 -16.70 -10.78 -13.00
C ALA A 186 -16.49 -11.06 -14.50
N PRO A 187 -17.28 -11.92 -15.18
CA PRO A 187 -17.14 -12.12 -16.62
C PRO A 187 -17.33 -10.83 -17.45
N MET A 188 -17.96 -9.78 -16.92
CA MET A 188 -18.07 -8.48 -17.60
C MET A 188 -16.71 -7.94 -18.06
N TRP A 189 -15.65 -8.21 -17.28
CA TRP A 189 -14.31 -7.70 -17.55
C TRP A 189 -13.63 -8.41 -18.72
N SER A 190 -14.11 -9.59 -19.10
CA SER A 190 -13.72 -10.30 -20.33
C SER A 190 -14.52 -9.88 -21.55
N ALA A 191 -15.58 -9.09 -21.40
CA ALA A 191 -16.41 -8.69 -22.53
C ALA A 191 -15.60 -7.82 -23.51
N GLU A 192 -15.66 -8.16 -24.79
CA GLU A 192 -15.06 -7.40 -25.87
C GLU A 192 -15.95 -6.19 -26.19
N ILE A 193 -15.37 -4.98 -26.15
CA ILE A 193 -16.14 -3.75 -26.36
C ILE A 193 -15.66 -3.01 -27.61
N ILE A 194 -14.44 -2.46 -27.57
CA ILE A 194 -13.93 -1.59 -28.65
C ILE A 194 -12.87 -2.36 -29.42
N PHE A 195 -13.05 -2.54 -30.74
CA PHE A 195 -12.10 -3.21 -31.62
C PHE A 195 -11.64 -4.62 -31.16
N GLY A 196 -12.51 -5.36 -30.46
CA GLY A 196 -12.19 -6.70 -29.92
C GLY A 196 -11.35 -6.68 -28.64
N PHE A 197 -11.04 -5.51 -28.06
CA PHE A 197 -10.35 -5.43 -26.77
C PHE A 197 -11.31 -5.71 -25.61
N GLN A 198 -10.89 -6.59 -24.71
CA GLN A 198 -11.62 -6.87 -23.46
C GLN A 198 -11.62 -5.64 -22.55
N LEU A 199 -12.74 -5.38 -21.88
CA LEU A 199 -12.92 -4.24 -20.96
C LEU A 199 -11.81 -4.12 -19.91
N ARG A 200 -11.32 -5.25 -19.37
CA ARG A 200 -10.22 -5.26 -18.40
C ARG A 200 -8.97 -4.54 -18.89
N TYR A 201 -8.59 -4.74 -20.16
CA TYR A 201 -7.36 -4.15 -20.70
C TYR A 201 -7.50 -2.65 -20.86
N ILE A 202 -8.69 -2.17 -21.22
CA ILE A 202 -8.99 -0.74 -21.32
C ILE A 202 -8.84 -0.09 -19.94
N VAL A 203 -9.50 -0.65 -18.92
CA VAL A 203 -9.45 -0.10 -17.55
C VAL A 203 -8.04 -0.16 -16.96
N VAL A 204 -7.32 -1.28 -17.11
CA VAL A 204 -5.93 -1.41 -16.66
C VAL A 204 -5.02 -0.42 -17.38
N SER A 205 -5.17 -0.24 -18.70
CA SER A 205 -4.32 0.68 -19.48
C SER A 205 -4.54 2.14 -19.10
N VAL A 206 -5.80 2.56 -18.90
CA VAL A 206 -6.12 3.92 -18.42
C VAL A 206 -5.52 4.14 -17.03
N SER A 207 -5.69 3.17 -16.13
CA SER A 207 -5.14 3.24 -14.76
C SER A 207 -3.61 3.30 -14.77
N LEU A 208 -2.97 2.55 -15.68
CA LEU A 208 -1.52 2.56 -15.88
C LEU A 208 -1.02 3.92 -16.36
N ILE A 209 -1.71 4.54 -17.32
CA ILE A 209 -1.36 5.88 -17.82
C ILE A 209 -1.44 6.92 -16.70
N ILE A 210 -2.52 6.90 -15.90
CA ILE A 210 -2.68 7.80 -14.74
C ILE A 210 -1.54 7.56 -13.73
N SER A 211 -1.24 6.30 -13.43
CA SER A 211 -0.15 5.93 -12.51
C SER A 211 1.21 6.42 -13.00
N ILE A 212 1.52 6.28 -14.30
CA ILE A 212 2.77 6.77 -14.90
C ILE A 212 2.88 8.30 -14.79
N ILE A 213 1.79 9.02 -15.06
CA ILE A 213 1.75 10.49 -14.92
C ILE A 213 2.03 10.87 -13.46
N GLN A 214 1.42 10.18 -12.50
CA GLN A 214 1.61 10.45 -11.07
C GLN A 214 3.04 10.13 -10.60
N ILE A 215 3.61 9.00 -11.02
CA ILE A 215 5.02 8.65 -10.78
C ILE A 215 5.94 9.73 -11.35
N GLY A 216 5.68 10.22 -12.58
CA GLY A 216 6.43 11.32 -13.18
C GLY A 216 6.37 12.60 -12.33
N GLY A 217 5.20 12.91 -11.75
CA GLY A 217 5.03 14.00 -10.78
C GLY A 217 5.86 13.83 -9.51
N TYR A 218 5.85 12.63 -8.91
CA TYR A 218 6.70 12.32 -7.76
C TYR A 218 8.18 12.41 -8.09
N LEU A 219 8.64 11.85 -9.22
CA LEU A 219 10.03 11.92 -9.65
C LEU A 219 10.49 13.36 -9.86
N LYS A 220 9.68 14.20 -10.50
CA LYS A 220 9.97 15.63 -10.63
C LYS A 220 10.16 16.28 -9.26
N THR A 221 9.31 15.95 -8.29
CA THR A 221 9.38 16.50 -6.94
C THR A 221 10.57 15.96 -6.15
N ILE A 222 10.92 14.67 -6.29
CA ILE A 222 12.10 14.05 -5.68
C ILE A 222 13.39 14.73 -6.17
N LEU A 223 13.49 15.02 -7.47
CA LEU A 223 14.70 15.57 -8.09
C LEU A 223 14.87 17.08 -7.88
N SER A 224 13.78 17.82 -7.66
CA SER A 224 13.82 19.29 -7.56
C SER A 224 13.39 19.87 -6.20
N GLY A 225 12.74 19.07 -5.36
CA GLY A 225 12.09 19.53 -4.13
C GLY A 225 12.84 19.23 -2.83
N GLY A 226 14.09 18.77 -2.89
CA GLY A 226 14.88 18.44 -1.70
C GLY A 226 15.11 19.66 -0.81
N VAL A 227 14.72 19.57 0.48
CA VAL A 227 14.87 20.69 1.45
C VAL A 227 16.16 20.64 2.27
N GLY A 228 16.95 19.58 2.13
CA GLY A 228 18.23 19.42 2.80
C GLY A 228 19.35 20.24 2.14
N LYS A 229 20.54 20.17 2.73
CA LYS A 229 21.75 20.84 2.21
C LYS A 229 21.98 20.45 0.74
N ASN A 230 22.18 21.42 -0.14
CA ASN A 230 22.37 21.21 -1.57
C ASN A 230 21.19 20.48 -2.28
N GLY A 231 19.95 20.65 -1.81
CA GLY A 231 18.80 19.97 -2.40
C GLY A 231 18.69 18.49 -2.02
N SER A 232 19.34 18.08 -0.92
CA SER A 232 19.27 16.72 -0.39
C SER A 232 17.96 16.45 0.36
N THR A 233 17.80 15.23 0.87
CA THR A 233 16.63 14.82 1.68
C THR A 233 16.58 15.55 3.02
N VAL A 234 15.48 15.38 3.78
CA VAL A 234 15.36 15.92 5.15
C VAL A 234 16.46 15.46 6.11
N ALA A 235 17.15 14.35 5.81
CA ALA A 235 18.27 13.84 6.59
C ALA A 235 19.65 14.31 6.09
N GLY A 236 19.70 15.08 5.01
CA GLY A 236 20.97 15.51 4.39
C GLY A 236 21.62 14.47 3.47
N THR A 237 20.96 13.34 3.21
CA THR A 237 21.45 12.29 2.29
C THR A 237 20.93 12.50 0.87
N SER A 238 21.56 11.84 -0.11
CA SER A 238 21.12 11.90 -1.52
C SER A 238 19.64 11.54 -1.66
N VAL A 239 18.94 12.31 -2.51
CA VAL A 239 17.54 12.04 -2.89
C VAL A 239 17.37 10.73 -3.65
N LEU A 240 18.46 10.15 -4.18
CA LEU A 240 18.41 8.88 -4.93
C LEU A 240 18.55 7.64 -4.03
N PHE A 241 18.99 7.76 -2.78
CA PHE A 241 19.23 6.60 -1.92
C PHE A 241 18.01 5.73 -1.62
N PRO A 242 16.77 6.27 -1.50
CA PRO A 242 15.59 5.43 -1.37
C PRO A 242 15.31 4.52 -2.58
N LEU A 243 15.95 4.75 -3.73
CA LEU A 243 15.87 3.84 -4.88
C LEU A 243 16.41 2.44 -4.55
N PHE A 244 17.45 2.32 -3.72
CA PHE A 244 18.04 1.02 -3.41
C PHE A 244 17.06 0.09 -2.68
N PRO A 245 16.44 0.49 -1.54
CA PRO A 245 15.37 -0.28 -0.91
C PRO A 245 14.23 -0.67 -1.86
N LEU A 246 13.84 0.23 -2.78
CA LEU A 246 12.79 -0.05 -3.76
C LEU A 246 13.23 -1.13 -4.77
N LEU A 247 14.46 -1.05 -5.28
CA LEU A 247 15.03 -2.06 -6.19
C LEU A 247 15.20 -3.43 -5.53
N MET A 248 15.49 -3.47 -4.22
CA MET A 248 15.53 -4.72 -3.44
C MET A 248 14.18 -5.45 -3.36
N ILE A 249 13.07 -4.78 -3.71
CA ILE A 249 11.74 -5.38 -3.81
C ILE A 249 11.45 -5.74 -5.27
N ILE A 250 11.64 -4.79 -6.18
CA ILE A 250 11.23 -4.91 -7.58
C ILE A 250 12.06 -5.96 -8.33
N LEU A 251 13.39 -5.93 -8.18
CA LEU A 251 14.27 -6.79 -8.97
C LEU A 251 14.08 -8.27 -8.64
N PRO A 252 14.00 -8.71 -7.36
CA PRO A 252 13.68 -10.10 -7.06
C PRO A 252 12.33 -10.53 -7.61
N PHE A 253 11.29 -9.70 -7.50
CA PHE A 253 9.96 -10.02 -8.03
C PHE A 253 10.02 -10.23 -9.54
N ALA A 254 10.59 -9.26 -10.28
CA ALA A 254 10.73 -9.33 -11.74
C ALA A 254 11.56 -10.54 -12.18
N MET A 255 12.62 -10.88 -11.45
CA MET A 255 13.46 -12.04 -11.75
C MET A 255 12.75 -13.36 -11.49
N ILE A 256 11.99 -13.48 -10.40
CA ILE A 256 11.20 -14.68 -10.11
C ILE A 256 10.20 -14.91 -11.23
N TYR A 257 9.43 -13.89 -11.61
CA TYR A 257 8.40 -14.03 -12.63
C TYR A 257 8.98 -14.21 -14.05
N GLY A 258 10.13 -13.61 -14.34
CA GLY A 258 10.80 -13.75 -15.64
C GLY A 258 11.56 -15.07 -15.83
N LYS A 259 11.88 -15.79 -14.75
CA LYS A 259 12.67 -17.04 -14.80
C LYS A 259 11.89 -18.29 -14.36
N SER A 260 10.77 -18.13 -13.65
CA SER A 260 9.99 -19.27 -13.18
C SER A 260 9.51 -20.12 -14.35
N ASN A 261 9.88 -21.40 -14.32
CA ASN A 261 9.35 -22.42 -15.22
C ASN A 261 8.25 -23.27 -14.55
N SER A 262 7.96 -23.03 -13.27
CA SER A 262 6.90 -23.67 -12.51
C SER A 262 5.66 -22.78 -12.45
N SER A 263 4.49 -23.40 -12.23
CA SER A 263 3.23 -22.69 -12.00
C SER A 263 3.02 -22.26 -10.54
N VAL A 264 3.96 -22.56 -9.62
CA VAL A 264 3.75 -22.41 -8.17
C VAL A 264 3.35 -20.98 -7.79
N TYR A 265 3.95 -19.96 -8.42
CA TYR A 265 3.62 -18.57 -8.13
C TYR A 265 2.29 -18.12 -8.72
N ASP A 266 1.81 -18.76 -9.79
CA ASP A 266 0.48 -18.49 -10.37
C ASP A 266 -0.59 -19.22 -9.53
N ASP A 267 -0.35 -20.49 -9.18
CA ASP A 267 -1.23 -21.31 -8.33
C ASP A 267 -1.37 -20.74 -6.91
N HIS A 268 -0.37 -19.98 -6.45
CA HIS A 268 -0.37 -19.31 -5.14
C HIS A 268 -0.13 -17.80 -5.22
N ILE A 269 -0.65 -17.14 -6.25
CA ILE A 269 -0.42 -15.71 -6.52
C ILE A 269 -0.86 -14.81 -5.36
N THR A 270 -1.95 -15.15 -4.66
CA THR A 270 -2.39 -14.40 -3.47
C THR A 270 -1.34 -14.42 -2.37
N LEU A 271 -0.79 -15.59 -2.04
CA LEU A 271 0.26 -15.74 -1.04
C LEU A 271 1.52 -14.98 -1.46
N PHE A 272 1.85 -15.04 -2.75
CA PHE A 272 2.98 -14.31 -3.32
C PHE A 272 2.84 -12.79 -3.20
N VAL A 273 1.68 -12.24 -3.55
CA VAL A 273 1.37 -10.81 -3.38
C VAL A 273 1.40 -10.40 -1.91
N LEU A 274 0.88 -11.22 -1.00
CA LEU A 274 0.95 -10.96 0.44
C LEU A 274 2.40 -10.94 0.95
N CYS A 275 3.24 -11.88 0.49
CA CYS A 275 4.66 -11.93 0.84
C CYS A 275 5.40 -10.64 0.42
N PHE A 276 5.32 -10.28 -0.86
CA PHE A 276 5.99 -9.08 -1.37
C PHE A 276 5.35 -7.79 -0.85
N GLY A 277 4.04 -7.79 -0.64
CA GLY A 277 3.30 -6.71 0.00
C GLY A 277 3.80 -6.43 1.41
N ALA A 278 4.05 -7.46 2.23
CA ALA A 278 4.64 -7.28 3.56
C ALA A 278 6.05 -6.68 3.51
N VAL A 279 6.88 -7.10 2.55
CA VAL A 279 8.22 -6.53 2.31
C VAL A 279 8.11 -5.05 1.91
N GLY A 280 7.20 -4.74 0.98
CA GLY A 280 6.90 -3.38 0.54
C GLY A 280 6.42 -2.49 1.68
N SER A 281 5.44 -2.95 2.46
CA SER A 281 4.89 -2.27 3.63
C SER A 281 5.97 -1.91 4.64
N LYS A 282 6.80 -2.87 5.08
CA LYS A 282 7.90 -2.57 6.02
C LYS A 282 8.88 -1.58 5.43
N THR A 283 9.21 -1.72 4.15
CA THR A 283 10.18 -0.84 3.46
C THR A 283 9.68 0.60 3.41
N THR A 284 8.41 0.80 3.09
CA THR A 284 7.78 2.13 3.14
C THR A 284 7.73 2.66 4.58
N ASN A 285 7.39 1.83 5.57
CA ASN A 285 7.35 2.26 6.97
C ASN A 285 8.73 2.69 7.50
N ARG A 286 9.82 2.05 7.03
CA ARG A 286 11.19 2.49 7.33
C ARG A 286 11.47 3.88 6.75
N LEU A 287 10.98 4.17 5.54
CA LEU A 287 11.09 5.47 4.90
C LEU A 287 10.27 6.55 5.62
N VAL A 288 9.04 6.23 6.05
CA VAL A 288 8.20 7.10 6.90
C VAL A 288 8.95 7.47 8.19
N ILE A 289 9.52 6.48 8.89
CA ILE A 289 10.29 6.73 10.13
C ILE A 289 11.55 7.56 9.87
N ALA A 290 12.24 7.32 8.75
CA ALA A 290 13.40 8.11 8.35
C ALA A 290 13.02 9.58 8.12
N HIS A 291 11.89 9.83 7.45
CA HIS A 291 11.31 11.16 7.27
C HIS A 291 10.96 11.81 8.60
N MET A 292 10.06 11.20 9.39
CA MET A 292 9.54 11.79 10.62
C MET A 292 10.65 12.03 11.66
N SER A 293 11.69 11.19 11.67
CA SER A 293 12.82 11.36 12.59
C SER A 293 14.02 12.10 11.99
N LYS A 294 13.91 12.61 10.75
CA LYS A 294 14.96 13.32 10.01
C LYS A 294 16.30 12.59 10.08
N SER A 295 16.26 11.27 9.88
CA SER A 295 17.41 10.40 9.97
C SER A 295 17.66 9.70 8.64
N GLU A 296 18.91 9.34 8.40
CA GLU A 296 19.30 8.57 7.23
C GLU A 296 18.51 7.26 7.15
N LEU A 297 18.11 6.89 5.93
CA LEU A 297 17.48 5.60 5.65
C LEU A 297 18.56 4.53 5.46
N PRO A 298 18.65 3.51 6.33
CA PRO A 298 19.57 2.41 6.09
C PRO A 298 19.15 1.61 4.85
N LEU A 299 20.08 1.39 3.93
CA LEU A 299 19.77 0.72 2.65
C LEU A 299 19.39 -0.75 2.83
N TRP A 300 20.01 -1.44 3.80
CA TRP A 300 19.75 -2.84 4.11
C TRP A 300 18.72 -3.01 5.23
N ASP A 301 17.87 -4.02 5.09
CA ASP A 301 17.02 -4.57 6.13
C ASP A 301 16.92 -6.09 5.94
N TRP A 302 16.82 -6.82 7.05
CA TRP A 302 16.71 -8.26 7.00
C TRP A 302 15.45 -8.75 6.30
N ILE A 303 14.39 -7.93 6.20
CA ILE A 303 13.19 -8.33 5.44
C ILE A 303 13.48 -8.64 3.97
N TYR A 304 14.53 -8.07 3.38
CA TYR A 304 14.93 -8.35 1.99
C TYR A 304 15.46 -9.76 1.79
N LEU A 305 15.75 -10.50 2.87
CA LEU A 305 16.13 -11.90 2.77
C LEU A 305 15.01 -12.77 2.17
N ALA A 306 13.73 -12.45 2.45
CA ALA A 306 12.60 -13.19 1.87
C ALA A 306 12.57 -13.16 0.32
N PRO A 307 12.50 -11.98 -0.33
CA PRO A 307 12.49 -11.93 -1.78
C PRO A 307 13.81 -12.43 -2.40
N LEU A 308 14.96 -12.19 -1.75
CA LEU A 308 16.25 -12.72 -2.21
C LEU A 308 16.31 -14.26 -2.15
N ALA A 309 15.78 -14.88 -1.10
CA ALA A 309 15.76 -16.34 -0.97
C ALA A 309 14.92 -16.98 -2.08
N LEU A 310 13.73 -16.43 -2.36
CA LEU A 310 12.88 -16.88 -3.46
C LEU A 310 13.58 -16.70 -4.81
N MET A 311 14.20 -15.55 -5.04
CA MET A 311 14.94 -15.22 -6.24
C MET A 311 16.15 -16.15 -6.47
N LEU A 312 16.93 -16.43 -5.43
CA LEU A 312 18.07 -17.34 -5.51
C LEU A 312 17.61 -18.78 -5.74
N ASN A 313 16.51 -19.21 -5.11
CA ASN A 313 15.92 -20.53 -5.38
C ASN A 313 15.56 -20.65 -6.86
N GLN A 314 14.90 -19.64 -7.45
CA GLN A 314 14.62 -19.62 -8.89
C GLN A 314 15.89 -19.61 -9.74
N TYR A 315 16.90 -18.83 -9.34
CA TYR A 315 18.13 -18.72 -10.09
C TYR A 315 18.85 -20.07 -10.24
N TYR A 316 18.83 -20.89 -9.20
CA TYR A 316 19.49 -22.19 -9.15
C TYR A 316 18.56 -23.37 -9.51
N ASN A 317 17.46 -23.12 -10.24
CA ASN A 317 16.49 -24.15 -10.64
C ASN A 317 15.88 -24.89 -9.44
N TYR A 318 15.37 -24.13 -8.47
CA TYR A 318 14.55 -24.57 -7.34
C TYR A 318 15.12 -25.78 -6.54
N PRO A 319 16.33 -25.66 -5.95
CA PRO A 319 16.88 -26.71 -5.08
C PRO A 319 16.01 -27.00 -3.85
N PHE A 320 15.23 -26.02 -3.41
CA PHE A 320 14.19 -26.18 -2.38
C PHE A 320 12.80 -26.11 -3.02
N ASN A 321 11.84 -26.81 -2.41
CA ASN A 321 10.44 -26.76 -2.84
C ASN A 321 9.90 -25.33 -2.76
N GLU A 322 9.49 -24.79 -3.90
CA GLU A 322 9.10 -23.38 -4.07
C GLU A 322 7.92 -22.98 -3.19
N TYR A 323 6.92 -23.85 -3.06
CA TYR A 323 5.73 -23.57 -2.27
C TYR A 323 6.04 -23.46 -0.77
N HIS A 324 6.78 -24.43 -0.23
CA HIS A 324 7.18 -24.40 1.18
C HIS A 324 8.11 -23.22 1.48
N LEU A 325 9.00 -22.88 0.55
CA LEU A 325 9.86 -21.70 0.67
C LEU A 325 9.02 -20.42 0.65
N LEU A 326 8.02 -20.31 -0.23
CA LEU A 326 7.11 -19.17 -0.29
C LEU A 326 6.34 -18.99 1.02
N ILE A 327 5.80 -20.07 1.60
CA ILE A 327 5.15 -20.00 2.92
C ILE A 327 6.13 -19.50 3.98
N GLY A 328 7.33 -20.08 4.04
CA GLY A 328 8.37 -19.70 5.00
C GLY A 328 8.76 -18.22 4.88
N CYS A 329 8.99 -17.74 3.65
CA CYS A 329 9.29 -16.33 3.37
C CYS A 329 8.14 -15.40 3.73
N THR A 330 6.89 -15.82 3.50
CA THR A 330 5.70 -15.04 3.86
C THR A 330 5.58 -14.89 5.38
N VAL A 331 5.66 -16.00 6.11
CA VAL A 331 5.62 -16.00 7.59
C VAL A 331 6.75 -15.14 8.15
N TYR A 332 7.97 -15.30 7.62
CA TYR A 332 9.11 -14.48 8.00
C TYR A 332 8.87 -12.98 7.77
N ALA A 333 8.35 -12.60 6.59
CA ALA A 333 8.09 -11.20 6.25
C ALA A 333 7.08 -10.55 7.19
N TYR A 334 5.97 -11.23 7.51
CA TYR A 334 4.96 -10.72 8.44
C TYR A 334 5.47 -10.67 9.89
N ILE A 335 6.21 -11.67 10.37
CA ILE A 335 6.86 -11.61 11.69
C ILE A 335 7.82 -10.42 11.76
N SER A 336 8.65 -10.24 10.73
CA SER A 336 9.60 -9.12 10.61
C SER A 336 8.90 -7.76 10.61
N LEU A 337 7.77 -7.63 9.90
CA LEU A 337 6.93 -6.43 9.88
C LEU A 337 6.29 -6.17 11.26
N LEU A 338 5.69 -7.17 11.89
CA LEU A 338 5.03 -7.03 13.19
C LEU A 338 6.01 -6.65 14.31
N ILE A 339 7.18 -7.30 14.35
CA ILE A 339 8.25 -6.94 15.30
C ILE A 339 8.69 -5.49 15.07
N PHE A 340 8.87 -5.09 13.81
CA PHE A 340 9.25 -3.73 13.46
C PHE A 340 8.22 -2.70 13.89
N CYS A 341 6.95 -2.91 13.57
CA CYS A 341 5.85 -2.01 13.97
C CYS A 341 5.76 -1.91 15.50
N THR A 342 5.82 -3.03 16.21
CA THR A 342 5.80 -3.07 17.69
C THR A 342 7.00 -2.32 18.29
N TYR A 343 8.19 -2.53 17.74
CA TYR A 343 9.40 -1.84 18.19
C TYR A 343 9.33 -0.33 17.92
N ALA A 344 8.87 0.07 16.73
CA ALA A 344 8.74 1.48 16.36
C ALA A 344 7.72 2.20 17.26
N MET A 345 6.55 1.58 17.48
CA MET A 345 5.50 2.11 18.35
C MET A 345 5.97 2.26 19.80
N THR A 346 6.56 1.22 20.38
CA THR A 346 7.04 1.26 21.78
C THR A 346 8.18 2.27 21.98
N ARG A 347 9.05 2.46 20.98
CA ARG A 347 10.11 3.47 21.04
C ARG A 347 9.59 4.90 20.91
N CYS A 348 8.54 5.10 20.13
CA CYS A 348 7.88 6.39 20.01
C CYS A 348 7.15 6.74 21.31
N ASP A 349 6.40 5.79 21.89
CA ASP A 349 5.64 5.99 23.12
C ASP A 349 6.53 6.29 24.34
N ARG A 350 7.59 5.51 24.55
CA ARG A 350 8.57 5.74 25.66
C ARG A 350 9.22 7.12 25.65
N ARG A 351 9.21 7.83 24.52
CA ARG A 351 9.78 9.17 24.41
C ARG A 351 8.77 10.27 24.68
N ARG A 352 7.47 10.00 24.48
CA ARG A 352 6.38 10.90 24.88
C ARG A 352 6.34 11.07 26.40
N GLY A 353 6.66 10.03 27.18
CA GLY A 353 6.75 10.10 28.64
C GLY A 353 8.02 10.76 29.20
N ARG A 354 8.93 11.29 28.36
CA ARG A 354 10.18 11.95 28.78
C ARG A 354 10.27 13.43 28.36
N THR A 355 9.23 13.95 27.73
CA THR A 355 9.03 15.35 27.34
C THR A 355 7.88 15.90 28.16
#